data_AF-H1W012-F1
#
_entry.id   AF-H1W012-F1
#
_cell.length_a   1.000
_cell.length_b   1.000
_cell.length_c   1.000
_cell.angle_alpha   90.00
_cell.angle_beta   90.00
_cell.angle_gamma   90.00
#
_symmetry.space_group_name_H-M   'P 1'
#
loop_
_entity.id
_entity.type
_entity.pdbx_description
1 polymer ?
#
loop_
_entity_poly.entity_id
_entity_poly.type
_entity_poly.pdbx_seq_one_letter_code
_entity_poly.pdbx_strand_id
1 'polypeptide(L)'
;MSWLKTPKPKWSWAGQSISTTSPSKGLLDQMQAYMGRNAKEDVAKGLNPWPLIKAVRVFTKAPALSTGAVIVDLPGLHDSNAARAAVSTNYMKDCSGIWVVAPIIRAVDDKSAKELMGESFRRGMVFDGTWSAISFVASKTDDINVEEAAGELGCATDIDQDFARINTLTNEITALKNDLGVLKKQNTKNRDSLDDLRDEVDMWETAMSDIQRGESIHAATANLGKRKRADSDVSGMSPLMEAVTTPYEESQVDQHLQDLKTRAQDLRKRIKIDLETIKEQEQSLELKMQTKTSLLEGIKKSCIKKRNQVSSQRIKQDFADGIREVDEATTPDQNDVFYIPDKPPRDYEKVKAGLHVFCISSRAYQKLNGMMQNVGFDTSGYGNSDDTGIPELQAHAQKLTESHRNARCREILVKLQALLTSIACWITGLDIKRAGLDSSSIKVHLRRESVKFRNNLTESLDACSEKLTKMLQINIYSKTNSLAIAAELEATPYADRWFESQDDGGLGLVSHRTFKAVCRKKGVHAPRGRVAVDIHADLARPIYDGLVGDWEKVFTLKIPFLLQEFLSEFTQHQKNFHQVFVE
;
A
#
# COMPACT_ATOMS: atom_id res chain seq x y z
N MET A 1 -10.12 -26.15 -30.32
CA MET A 1 -11.24 -25.17 -30.32
C MET A 1 -11.93 -25.20 -28.95
N SER A 2 -12.37 -24.02 -28.48
CA SER A 2 -13.07 -23.69 -27.22
C SER A 2 -12.30 -23.77 -25.88
N TRP A 3 -11.30 -22.90 -25.69
CA TRP A 3 -10.83 -22.48 -24.35
C TRP A 3 -11.16 -21.00 -24.11
N LEU A 4 -12.46 -20.69 -24.07
CA LEU A 4 -12.99 -19.38 -23.64
C LEU A 4 -14.10 -19.63 -22.62
N LYS A 5 -13.72 -19.86 -21.36
CA LYS A 5 -14.63 -19.68 -20.21
C LYS A 5 -14.06 -18.61 -19.30
N THR A 6 -14.87 -17.59 -19.06
CA THR A 6 -14.65 -16.49 -18.12
C THR A 6 -14.49 -16.99 -16.67
N PRO A 7 -13.72 -16.28 -15.82
CA PRO A 7 -13.45 -16.72 -14.45
C PRO A 7 -14.72 -16.71 -13.57
N LYS A 8 -14.85 -17.70 -12.68
CA LYS A 8 -16.02 -17.94 -11.82
C LYS A 8 -15.67 -17.75 -10.34
N PRO A 9 -16.14 -16.71 -9.62
CA PRO A 9 -16.22 -16.74 -8.15
C PRO A 9 -17.09 -17.91 -7.67
N LYS A 10 -16.71 -18.53 -6.53
CA LYS A 10 -17.47 -19.61 -5.86
C LYS A 10 -17.73 -19.24 -4.39
N TRP A 11 -18.98 -19.25 -3.98
CA TRP A 11 -19.46 -19.02 -2.62
C TRP A 11 -19.85 -20.37 -1.99
N SER A 12 -19.59 -20.60 -0.71
CA SER A 12 -20.13 -21.78 -0.01
C SER A 12 -21.13 -21.37 1.05
N TRP A 13 -22.38 -21.84 0.92
CA TRP A 13 -23.51 -21.58 1.83
C TRP A 13 -24.07 -22.91 2.29
N ALA A 14 -23.99 -23.26 3.58
CA ALA A 14 -24.59 -24.49 4.14
C ALA A 14 -24.42 -25.78 3.29
N GLY A 15 -23.24 -25.97 2.66
CA GLY A 15 -22.97 -27.13 1.78
C GLY A 15 -23.27 -26.93 0.28
N GLN A 16 -23.89 -25.83 -0.15
CA GLN A 16 -24.06 -25.46 -1.56
C GLN A 16 -23.01 -24.46 -2.05
N SER A 17 -22.42 -24.75 -3.21
CA SER A 17 -21.51 -23.84 -3.92
C SER A 17 -22.27 -22.96 -4.91
N ILE A 18 -22.41 -21.66 -4.67
CA ILE A 18 -22.98 -20.72 -5.65
C ILE A 18 -21.82 -20.20 -6.51
N SER A 19 -21.91 -20.28 -7.85
CA SER A 19 -20.92 -19.68 -8.73
C SER A 19 -21.55 -18.59 -9.58
N THR A 20 -21.07 -17.36 -9.48
CA THR A 20 -21.52 -16.24 -10.31
C THR A 20 -20.42 -15.84 -11.30
N THR A 21 -20.77 -15.21 -12.42
CA THR A 21 -19.82 -14.64 -13.40
C THR A 21 -20.15 -13.16 -13.51
N SER A 22 -19.42 -12.31 -12.80
CA SER A 22 -19.61 -10.85 -12.84
C SER A 22 -18.27 -10.12 -13.03
N PRO A 23 -18.26 -8.99 -13.77
CA PRO A 23 -17.14 -8.05 -13.77
C PRO A 23 -16.84 -7.53 -12.34
N SER A 24 -15.67 -6.93 -12.12
CA SER A 24 -15.25 -6.41 -10.80
C SER A 24 -16.26 -5.47 -10.13
N LYS A 25 -16.97 -4.63 -10.89
CA LYS A 25 -18.09 -3.80 -10.38
C LYS A 25 -19.27 -4.66 -9.88
N GLY A 26 -19.69 -5.66 -10.65
CA GLY A 26 -20.78 -6.55 -10.26
C GLY A 26 -20.45 -7.48 -9.10
N LEU A 27 -19.17 -7.71 -8.79
CA LEU A 27 -18.75 -8.43 -7.58
C LEU A 27 -19.01 -7.60 -6.31
N LEU A 28 -18.70 -6.30 -6.34
CA LEU A 28 -18.96 -5.42 -5.19
C LEU A 28 -20.46 -5.32 -4.92
N ASP A 29 -21.28 -5.12 -5.95
CA ASP A 29 -22.73 -5.03 -5.81
C ASP A 29 -23.32 -6.34 -5.25
N GLN A 30 -22.81 -7.50 -5.70
CA GLN A 30 -23.17 -8.80 -5.13
C GLN A 30 -22.73 -8.93 -3.67
N MET A 31 -21.51 -8.52 -3.34
CA MET A 31 -21.01 -8.56 -1.96
C MET A 31 -21.79 -7.61 -1.04
N GLN A 32 -22.22 -6.44 -1.53
CA GLN A 32 -22.98 -5.46 -0.76
C GLN A 32 -24.31 -6.03 -0.23
N ALA A 33 -24.98 -6.89 -1.01
CA ALA A 33 -26.19 -7.61 -0.58
C ALA A 33 -25.94 -8.48 0.66
N TYR A 34 -24.71 -8.95 0.86
CA TYR A 34 -24.32 -9.74 2.03
C TYR A 34 -23.62 -8.90 3.12
N MET A 35 -22.97 -7.79 2.77
CA MET A 35 -22.21 -6.92 3.70
C MET A 35 -23.09 -5.93 4.47
N GLY A 36 -24.38 -5.79 4.12
CA GLY A 36 -25.37 -5.07 4.93
C GLY A 36 -25.15 -3.55 5.05
N ARG A 37 -24.76 -2.87 3.96
CA ARG A 37 -24.48 -1.41 3.98
C ARG A 37 -25.67 -0.47 3.77
N ASN A 38 -26.90 -0.96 3.64
CA ASN A 38 -28.08 -0.09 3.63
C ASN A 38 -28.52 0.21 5.07
N ALA A 39 -27.76 1.06 5.76
CA ALA A 39 -28.09 1.54 7.10
C ALA A 39 -29.23 2.60 7.11
N LYS A 40 -29.89 2.87 5.96
CA LYS A 40 -30.96 3.87 5.85
C LYS A 40 -32.33 3.33 5.43
N GLU A 41 -32.45 2.08 5.01
CA GLU A 41 -33.76 1.47 4.73
C GLU A 41 -33.81 0.06 5.35
N ASP A 42 -34.73 -0.09 6.29
CA ASP A 42 -35.27 -1.34 6.84
C ASP A 42 -34.33 -2.29 7.59
N VAL A 43 -33.84 -1.82 8.74
CA VAL A 43 -33.40 -2.69 9.86
C VAL A 43 -34.57 -3.48 10.48
N ALA A 44 -35.82 -3.25 10.03
CA ALA A 44 -37.00 -3.86 10.64
C ALA A 44 -37.31 -5.31 10.21
N LYS A 45 -36.73 -5.87 9.12
CA LYS A 45 -37.07 -7.24 8.66
C LYS A 45 -35.96 -8.13 8.07
N GLY A 46 -34.71 -7.71 7.97
CA GLY A 46 -33.65 -8.52 7.33
C GLY A 46 -32.55 -9.01 8.28
N LEU A 47 -32.37 -10.33 8.39
CA LEU A 47 -31.18 -10.92 9.03
C LEU A 47 -29.93 -10.54 8.20
N ASN A 48 -28.93 -9.89 8.80
CA ASN A 48 -27.64 -9.69 8.13
C ASN A 48 -26.96 -11.06 7.95
N PRO A 49 -26.74 -11.56 6.71
CA PRO A 49 -26.18 -12.88 6.49
C PRO A 49 -24.66 -12.93 6.69
N TRP A 50 -23.96 -11.79 6.80
CA TRP A 50 -22.51 -11.71 6.94
C TRP A 50 -21.92 -12.58 8.06
N PRO A 51 -22.51 -12.65 9.28
CA PRO A 51 -22.01 -13.50 10.35
C PRO A 51 -22.09 -15.01 10.06
N LEU A 52 -22.89 -15.43 9.07
CA LEU A 52 -23.02 -16.83 8.65
C LEU A 52 -22.01 -17.22 7.55
N ILE A 53 -21.30 -16.25 6.96
CA ILE A 53 -20.34 -16.49 5.88
C ILE A 53 -18.99 -16.89 6.49
N LYS A 54 -18.60 -18.15 6.27
CA LYS A 54 -17.30 -18.66 6.72
C LYS A 54 -16.13 -18.20 5.85
N ALA A 55 -16.31 -18.19 4.53
CA ALA A 55 -15.25 -17.83 3.57
C ALA A 55 -15.82 -17.33 2.25
N VAL A 56 -15.13 -16.38 1.62
CA VAL A 56 -15.41 -15.89 0.28
C VAL A 56 -14.21 -16.21 -0.61
N ARG A 57 -14.43 -16.93 -1.72
CA ARG A 57 -13.37 -17.28 -2.67
C ARG A 57 -13.57 -16.54 -3.99
N VAL A 58 -12.66 -15.61 -4.26
CA VAL A 58 -12.66 -14.81 -5.49
C VAL A 58 -11.61 -15.37 -6.44
N PHE A 59 -12.03 -15.70 -7.66
CA PHE A 59 -11.12 -16.11 -8.73
C PHE A 59 -11.07 -14.98 -9.75
N THR A 60 -9.88 -14.41 -9.96
CA THR A 60 -9.67 -13.29 -10.87
C THR A 60 -8.41 -13.48 -11.69
N LYS A 61 -8.44 -12.96 -12.93
CA LYS A 61 -7.26 -12.89 -13.79
C LYS A 61 -6.44 -11.67 -13.39
N ALA A 62 -5.68 -11.79 -12.32
CA ALA A 62 -4.78 -10.75 -11.85
C ALA A 62 -3.32 -11.15 -12.13
N PRO A 63 -2.46 -10.25 -12.63
CA PRO A 63 -1.04 -10.53 -12.84
C PRO A 63 -0.35 -11.07 -11.58
N ALA A 64 -0.67 -10.53 -10.40
CA ALA A 64 -0.16 -10.99 -9.10
C ALA A 64 -0.40 -12.47 -8.81
N LEU A 65 -1.48 -13.06 -9.36
CA LEU A 65 -1.90 -14.44 -9.09
C LEU A 65 -1.52 -15.40 -10.22
N SER A 66 -0.88 -14.90 -11.29
CA SER A 66 -0.63 -15.65 -12.53
C SER A 66 0.24 -16.89 -12.34
N THR A 67 1.07 -16.92 -11.30
CA THR A 67 1.96 -18.04 -10.97
C THR A 67 1.33 -19.06 -10.03
N GLY A 68 0.02 -18.93 -9.72
CA GLY A 68 -0.69 -19.81 -8.80
C GLY A 68 -0.69 -19.33 -7.35
N ALA A 69 -0.29 -18.08 -7.10
CA ALA A 69 -0.40 -17.47 -5.78
C ALA A 69 -1.87 -17.35 -5.34
N VAL A 70 -2.13 -17.51 -4.05
CA VAL A 70 -3.44 -17.29 -3.42
C VAL A 70 -3.27 -16.28 -2.31
N ILE A 71 -3.92 -15.13 -2.45
CA ILE A 71 -3.93 -14.09 -1.41
C ILE A 71 -5.17 -14.30 -0.53
N VAL A 72 -4.95 -14.31 0.78
CA VAL A 72 -6.01 -14.48 1.78
C VAL A 72 -6.05 -13.22 2.64
N ASP A 73 -7.18 -12.53 2.59
CA ASP A 73 -7.45 -11.39 3.48
C ASP A 73 -7.99 -11.92 4.81
N LEU A 74 -7.15 -11.88 5.84
CA LEU A 74 -7.48 -12.36 7.18
C LEU A 74 -8.11 -11.22 7.99
N PRO A 75 -9.22 -11.47 8.73
CA PRO A 75 -9.73 -10.48 9.67
C PRO A 75 -8.65 -10.11 10.69
N GLY A 76 -8.54 -8.81 10.99
CA GLY A 76 -7.46 -8.29 11.82
C GLY A 76 -7.39 -8.95 13.20
N LEU A 77 -6.18 -9.00 13.77
CA LEU A 77 -5.89 -9.59 15.09
C LEU A 77 -6.76 -9.01 16.22
N HIS A 78 -7.33 -7.82 16.03
CA HIS A 78 -8.26 -7.15 16.96
C HIS A 78 -9.73 -7.19 16.53
N ASP A 79 -10.13 -8.15 15.68
CA ASP A 79 -11.54 -8.31 15.31
C ASP A 79 -12.38 -8.60 16.56
N SER A 80 -13.41 -7.79 16.79
CA SER A 80 -14.37 -7.95 17.89
C SER A 80 -15.08 -9.32 17.92
N ASN A 81 -15.05 -10.07 16.82
CA ASN A 81 -15.59 -11.42 16.75
C ASN A 81 -14.50 -12.47 16.98
N ALA A 82 -14.54 -13.10 18.16
CA ALA A 82 -13.60 -14.15 18.56
C ALA A 82 -13.56 -15.35 17.59
N ALA A 83 -14.67 -15.70 16.95
CA ALA A 83 -14.68 -16.78 15.96
C ALA A 83 -13.89 -16.41 14.70
N ARG A 84 -13.90 -15.13 14.30
CA ARG A 84 -13.10 -14.64 13.16
C ARG A 84 -11.62 -14.55 13.50
N ALA A 85 -11.29 -14.08 14.71
CA ALA A 85 -9.90 -14.07 15.19
C ALA A 85 -9.30 -15.49 15.25
N ALA A 86 -10.04 -16.49 15.75
CA ALA A 86 -9.58 -17.88 15.79
C ALA A 86 -9.37 -18.49 14.39
N VAL A 87 -10.22 -18.14 13.42
CA VAL A 87 -10.04 -18.53 12.01
C VAL A 87 -8.75 -17.93 11.45
N SER A 88 -8.46 -16.65 11.72
CA SER A 88 -7.21 -16.01 11.29
C SER A 88 -5.98 -16.73 11.85
N THR A 89 -5.94 -17.00 13.16
CA THR A 89 -4.78 -17.64 13.81
C THR A 89 -4.50 -19.04 13.24
N ASN A 90 -5.53 -19.84 13.00
CA ASN A 90 -5.34 -21.17 12.42
C ASN A 90 -4.90 -21.11 10.96
N TYR A 91 -5.49 -20.20 10.17
CA TYR A 91 -5.15 -20.09 8.74
C TYR A 91 -3.74 -19.56 8.52
N MET A 92 -3.24 -18.72 9.42
CA MET A 92 -1.89 -18.15 9.34
C MET A 92 -0.79 -19.22 9.43
N LYS A 93 -1.05 -20.36 10.10
CA LYS A 93 -0.13 -21.50 10.17
C LYS A 93 0.06 -22.22 8.83
N ASP A 94 -0.95 -22.17 7.97
CA ASP A 94 -0.94 -22.79 6.64
C ASP A 94 -0.39 -21.83 5.56
N CYS A 95 -0.09 -20.58 5.91
CA CYS A 95 0.40 -19.57 4.97
C CYS A 95 1.90 -19.75 4.70
N SER A 96 2.28 -19.80 3.42
CA SER A 96 3.69 -19.83 3.00
C SER A 96 4.40 -18.47 3.12
N GLY A 97 3.66 -17.39 3.35
CA GLY A 97 4.16 -16.04 3.53
C GLY A 97 3.11 -15.14 4.17
N ILE A 98 3.56 -14.20 5.00
CA ILE A 98 2.68 -13.30 5.77
C ILE A 98 2.99 -11.86 5.38
N TRP A 99 1.96 -11.11 4.98
CA TRP A 99 2.10 -9.69 4.66
C TRP A 99 1.47 -8.85 5.77
N VAL A 100 2.29 -8.05 6.46
CA VAL A 100 1.82 -7.09 7.46
C VAL A 100 1.56 -5.77 6.77
N VAL A 101 0.29 -5.36 6.69
CA VAL A 101 -0.13 -4.14 5.98
C VAL A 101 -0.56 -3.07 6.98
N ALA A 102 0.10 -1.91 6.94
CA ALA A 102 -0.24 -0.75 7.77
C ALA A 102 -0.11 0.56 6.99
N PRO A 103 -0.84 1.64 7.32
CA PRO A 103 -0.54 2.97 6.80
C PRO A 103 0.90 3.38 7.12
N ILE A 104 1.60 4.04 6.21
CA ILE A 104 3.03 4.38 6.36
C ILE A 104 3.31 5.19 7.63
N ILE A 105 2.42 6.13 7.98
CA ILE A 105 2.53 6.94 9.20
C ILE A 105 2.49 6.03 10.46
N ARG A 106 1.66 4.98 10.44
CA ARG A 106 1.53 4.02 11.54
C ARG A 106 2.65 2.99 11.55
N ALA A 107 3.17 2.63 10.38
CA ALA A 107 4.23 1.64 10.23
C ALA A 107 5.57 2.11 10.83
N VAL A 108 5.77 3.42 10.90
CA VAL A 108 7.00 4.07 11.38
C VAL A 108 6.89 4.52 12.84
N ASP A 109 5.67 4.51 13.40
CA ASP A 109 5.43 4.85 14.81
C ASP A 109 5.75 3.64 15.71
N ASP A 110 6.71 3.84 16.63
CA ASP A 110 7.25 2.80 17.52
C ASP A 110 6.15 2.11 18.34
N LYS A 111 5.14 2.84 18.80
CA LYS A 111 4.05 2.26 19.60
C LYS A 111 3.19 1.34 18.75
N SER A 112 2.89 1.76 17.53
CA SER A 112 2.08 1.02 16.59
C SER A 112 2.79 -0.18 15.98
N ALA A 113 4.10 -0.09 15.71
CA ALA A 113 4.92 -1.20 15.25
C ALA A 113 5.10 -2.27 16.35
N LYS A 114 5.31 -1.86 17.61
CA LYS A 114 5.32 -2.76 18.78
C LYS A 114 3.97 -3.43 19.02
N GLU A 115 2.86 -2.75 18.76
CA GLU A 115 1.50 -3.33 18.80
C GLU A 115 1.23 -4.30 17.64
N LEU A 116 1.62 -3.94 16.41
CA LEU A 116 1.46 -4.78 15.20
C LEU A 116 2.28 -6.08 15.30
N MET A 117 3.39 -6.04 16.02
CA MET A 117 4.23 -7.18 16.37
C MET A 117 4.22 -7.39 17.89
N GLY A 118 3.04 -7.55 18.48
CA GLY A 118 2.90 -7.84 19.90
C GLY A 118 3.78 -9.02 20.35
N GLU A 119 4.15 -9.04 21.62
CA GLU A 119 5.15 -9.98 22.17
C GLU A 119 4.78 -11.45 21.95
N SER A 120 3.50 -11.79 22.02
CA SER A 120 2.98 -13.13 21.72
C SER A 120 3.09 -13.52 20.24
N PHE A 121 2.93 -12.55 19.33
CA PHE A 121 3.12 -12.76 17.89
C PHE A 121 4.59 -12.95 17.55
N ARG A 122 5.49 -12.13 18.13
CA ARG A 122 6.94 -12.29 18.00
C ARG A 122 7.40 -13.65 18.53
N ARG A 123 6.96 -14.05 19.73
CA ARG A 123 7.27 -15.39 20.29
C ARG A 123 6.81 -16.52 19.37
N GLY A 124 5.55 -16.48 18.92
CA GLY A 124 5.02 -17.50 18.01
C GLY A 124 5.86 -17.64 16.75
N MET A 125 6.31 -16.51 16.18
CA MET A 125 7.20 -16.52 15.02
C MET A 125 8.60 -17.11 15.32
N VAL A 126 9.16 -16.92 16.52
CA VAL A 126 10.44 -17.57 16.89
C VAL A 126 10.28 -19.07 16.85
N PHE A 127 9.22 -19.57 17.48
CA PHE A 127 8.96 -21.00 17.57
C PHE A 127 8.64 -21.63 16.20
N ASP A 128 7.90 -20.91 15.35
CA ASP A 128 7.53 -21.40 14.03
C ASP A 128 8.67 -21.27 12.99
N GLY A 129 9.74 -20.52 13.29
CA GLY A 129 10.88 -20.32 12.38
C GLY A 129 10.52 -19.54 11.11
N THR A 130 9.40 -18.79 11.12
CA THR A 130 8.78 -18.17 9.93
C THR A 130 9.22 -16.73 9.67
N TRP A 131 10.29 -16.22 10.31
CA TRP A 131 10.80 -14.85 10.13
C TRP A 131 11.08 -14.48 8.68
N SER A 132 11.66 -15.42 7.92
CA SER A 132 12.02 -15.23 6.51
C SER A 132 10.80 -15.16 5.58
N ALA A 133 9.62 -15.54 6.06
CA ALA A 133 8.38 -15.55 5.29
C ALA A 133 7.55 -14.26 5.46
N ILE A 134 8.02 -13.30 6.26
CA ILE A 134 7.30 -12.04 6.52
C ILE A 134 7.71 -10.96 5.52
N SER A 135 6.72 -10.17 5.11
CA SER A 135 6.95 -8.94 4.34
C SER A 135 6.07 -7.82 4.88
N PHE A 136 6.62 -6.62 4.95
CA PHE A 136 5.90 -5.44 5.44
C PHE A 136 5.41 -4.60 4.26
N VAL A 137 4.19 -4.09 4.35
CA VAL A 137 3.57 -3.24 3.34
C VAL A 137 3.11 -1.94 3.99
N ALA A 138 3.89 -0.88 3.79
CA ALA A 138 3.56 0.47 4.19
C ALA A 138 2.66 1.13 3.14
N SER A 139 1.35 1.15 3.40
CA SER A 139 0.31 1.68 2.52
C SER A 139 0.09 3.18 2.69
N LYS A 140 -0.71 3.80 1.80
CA LYS A 140 -1.07 5.23 1.84
C LYS A 140 0.13 6.16 1.72
N THR A 141 1.10 5.80 0.89
CA THR A 141 2.26 6.67 0.61
C THR A 141 1.89 7.96 -0.12
N ASP A 142 0.68 8.04 -0.67
CA ASP A 142 0.09 9.24 -1.26
C ASP A 142 -0.40 10.27 -0.24
N ASP A 143 -0.66 9.85 1.00
CA ASP A 143 -1.09 10.73 2.08
C ASP A 143 0.16 11.37 2.70
N ILE A 144 0.54 12.54 2.19
CA ILE A 144 1.74 13.28 2.61
C ILE A 144 1.44 14.78 2.65
N ASN A 145 1.84 15.41 3.75
CA ASN A 145 1.98 16.85 3.81
C ASN A 145 3.40 17.22 3.36
N VAL A 146 3.51 17.92 2.24
CA VAL A 146 4.81 18.21 1.61
C VAL A 146 5.67 19.15 2.46
N GLU A 147 5.04 20.10 3.15
CA GLU A 147 5.74 21.07 4.00
C GLU A 147 6.34 20.41 5.25
N GLU A 148 5.54 19.60 5.95
CA GLU A 148 5.97 18.83 7.12
C GLU A 148 7.06 17.82 6.74
N ALA A 149 6.84 17.07 5.66
CA ALA A 149 7.79 16.06 5.21
C ALA A 149 9.13 16.67 4.79
N ALA A 150 9.15 17.87 4.20
CA ALA A 150 10.38 18.55 3.81
C ALA A 150 11.24 18.90 5.03
N GLY A 151 10.62 19.40 6.11
CA GLY A 151 11.30 19.75 7.35
C GLY A 151 11.83 18.53 8.12
N GLU A 152 11.04 17.46 8.22
CA GLU A 152 11.42 16.26 8.99
C GLU A 152 12.48 15.39 8.28
N LEU A 153 12.43 15.31 6.95
CA LEU A 153 13.26 14.37 6.19
C LEU A 153 14.64 14.93 5.80
N GLY A 154 14.96 16.16 6.22
CA GLY A 154 16.20 16.85 5.85
C GLY A 154 16.38 16.88 4.33
N CYS A 155 15.27 17.15 3.64
CA CYS A 155 15.24 17.26 2.19
C CYS A 155 16.28 18.30 1.73
N ALA A 156 17.04 17.98 0.68
CA ALA A 156 18.23 18.74 0.25
C ALA A 156 17.96 20.25 0.08
N THR A 157 19.02 21.07 0.11
CA THR A 157 19.00 22.52 -0.16
C THR A 157 18.19 22.93 -1.39
N ASP A 158 18.05 22.03 -2.36
CA ASP A 158 17.30 22.23 -3.59
C ASP A 158 15.78 22.36 -3.34
N ILE A 159 15.23 21.66 -2.34
CA ILE A 159 13.80 21.69 -1.99
C ILE A 159 13.43 23.02 -1.33
N ASP A 160 14.31 23.56 -0.47
CA ASP A 160 14.11 24.89 0.13
C ASP A 160 14.14 26.00 -0.92
N GLN A 161 15.04 25.88 -1.91
CA GLN A 161 15.10 26.80 -3.06
C GLN A 161 13.82 26.71 -3.91
N ASP A 162 13.31 25.50 -4.15
CA ASP A 162 12.07 25.29 -4.89
C ASP A 162 10.86 25.86 -4.12
N PHE A 163 10.80 25.73 -2.80
CA PHE A 163 9.76 26.38 -1.97
C PHE A 163 9.85 27.90 -2.02
N ALA A 164 11.06 28.47 -1.93
CA ALA A 164 11.26 29.91 -2.09
C ALA A 164 10.78 30.38 -3.47
N ARG A 165 11.10 29.62 -4.52
CA ARG A 165 10.64 29.89 -5.89
C ARG A 165 9.13 29.80 -6.03
N ILE A 166 8.48 28.82 -5.41
CA ILE A 166 7.02 28.67 -5.37
C ILE A 166 6.37 29.86 -4.67
N ASN A 167 6.95 30.35 -3.57
CA ASN A 167 6.43 31.53 -2.87
C ASN A 167 6.55 32.79 -3.74
N THR A 168 7.69 32.99 -4.40
CA THR A 168 7.86 34.08 -5.38
C THR A 168 6.83 33.99 -6.51
N LEU A 169 6.69 32.81 -7.13
CA LEU A 169 5.71 32.58 -8.20
C LEU A 169 4.28 32.80 -7.72
N THR A 170 3.96 32.45 -6.47
CA THR A 170 2.64 32.67 -5.89
C THR A 170 2.31 34.16 -5.79
N ASN A 171 3.26 34.96 -5.32
CA ASN A 171 3.11 36.41 -5.25
C ASN A 171 3.03 37.06 -6.64
N GLU A 172 3.81 36.57 -7.60
CA GLU A 172 3.76 37.04 -8.99
C GLU A 172 2.42 36.68 -9.66
N ILE A 173 1.89 35.47 -9.42
CA ILE A 173 0.59 35.01 -9.95
C ILE A 173 -0.56 35.84 -9.36
N THR A 174 -0.52 36.15 -8.06
CA THR A 174 -1.57 36.95 -7.42
C THR A 174 -1.53 38.40 -7.90
N ALA A 175 -0.35 39.00 -8.03
CA ALA A 175 -0.17 40.32 -8.61
C ALA A 175 -0.69 40.38 -10.06
N LEU A 176 -0.25 39.46 -10.92
CA LEU A 176 -0.69 39.40 -12.32
C LEU A 176 -2.20 39.17 -12.46
N LYS A 177 -2.81 38.35 -11.60
CA LYS A 177 -4.28 38.17 -11.59
C LYS A 177 -5.02 39.45 -11.24
N ASN A 178 -4.51 40.21 -10.27
CA ASN A 178 -5.12 41.49 -9.89
C ASN A 178 -4.99 42.52 -11.01
N ASP A 179 -3.80 42.64 -11.61
CA ASP A 179 -3.53 43.55 -12.72
C ASP A 179 -4.40 43.21 -13.94
N LEU A 180 -4.50 41.94 -14.32
CA LEU A 180 -5.43 41.46 -15.36
C LEU A 180 -6.89 41.82 -15.04
N GLY A 181 -7.29 41.72 -13.78
CA GLY A 181 -8.61 42.10 -13.32
C GLY A 181 -8.89 43.59 -13.51
N VAL A 182 -7.91 44.45 -13.23
CA VAL A 182 -8.00 45.90 -13.43
C VAL A 182 -8.02 46.25 -14.93
N LEU A 183 -7.08 45.70 -15.71
CA LEU A 183 -7.00 45.90 -17.16
C LEU A 183 -8.27 45.45 -17.89
N LYS A 184 -8.83 44.29 -17.54
CA LYS A 184 -10.11 43.82 -18.11
C LYS A 184 -11.26 44.78 -17.81
N LYS A 185 -11.36 45.27 -16.57
CA LYS A 185 -12.39 46.25 -16.18
C LYS A 185 -12.21 47.60 -16.88
N GLN A 186 -10.97 48.04 -17.08
CA GLN A 186 -10.70 49.28 -17.81
C GLN A 186 -11.02 49.11 -19.30
N ASN A 187 -10.67 47.98 -19.89
CA ASN A 187 -10.96 47.69 -21.29
C ASN A 187 -12.48 47.58 -21.56
N THR A 188 -13.26 47.01 -20.61
CA THR A 188 -14.73 47.04 -20.72
C THR A 188 -15.27 48.46 -20.68
N LYS A 189 -14.79 49.31 -19.76
CA LYS A 189 -15.19 50.72 -19.70
C LYS A 189 -14.83 51.48 -20.99
N ASN A 190 -13.61 51.30 -21.49
CA ASN A 190 -13.16 51.90 -22.75
C ASN A 190 -14.05 51.46 -23.92
N ARG A 191 -14.47 50.19 -23.94
CA ARG A 191 -15.38 49.65 -24.96
C ARG A 191 -16.77 50.26 -24.88
N ASP A 192 -17.33 50.38 -23.68
CA ASP A 192 -18.64 51.01 -23.46
C ASP A 192 -18.59 52.50 -23.88
N SER A 193 -17.55 53.23 -23.49
CA SER A 193 -17.35 54.63 -23.92
C SER A 193 -17.12 54.78 -25.43
N LEU A 194 -16.54 53.77 -26.10
CA LEU A 194 -16.40 53.78 -27.55
C LEU A 194 -17.74 53.57 -28.26
N ASP A 195 -18.61 52.71 -27.71
CA ASP A 195 -19.95 52.51 -28.24
C ASP A 195 -20.79 53.78 -28.05
N ASP A 196 -20.71 54.44 -26.89
CA ASP A 196 -21.35 55.74 -26.64
C ASP A 196 -20.87 56.81 -27.64
N LEU A 197 -19.56 56.92 -27.90
CA LEU A 197 -19.00 57.87 -28.87
C LEU A 197 -19.40 57.53 -30.31
N ARG A 198 -19.61 56.26 -30.66
CA ARG A 198 -20.11 55.89 -32.00
C ARG A 198 -21.55 56.33 -32.18
N ASP A 199 -22.39 56.09 -31.18
CA ASP A 199 -23.78 56.55 -31.18
C ASP A 199 -23.83 58.09 -31.32
N GLU A 200 -22.95 58.82 -30.62
CA GLU A 200 -22.82 60.27 -30.78
C GLU A 200 -22.37 60.67 -32.19
N VAL A 201 -21.33 60.03 -32.75
CA VAL A 201 -20.87 60.30 -34.12
C VAL A 201 -22.00 60.08 -35.14
N ASP A 202 -22.75 58.98 -35.05
CA ASP A 202 -23.85 58.68 -35.97
C ASP A 202 -24.96 59.74 -35.88
N MET A 203 -25.27 60.22 -34.66
CA MET A 203 -26.23 61.30 -34.44
C MET A 203 -25.77 62.63 -35.06
N TRP A 204 -24.50 63.00 -34.88
CA TRP A 204 -23.93 64.23 -35.44
C TRP A 204 -23.72 64.16 -36.96
N GLU A 205 -23.39 62.98 -37.52
CA GLU A 205 -23.35 62.75 -38.97
C GLU A 205 -24.74 62.91 -39.61
N THR A 206 -25.78 62.41 -38.94
CA THR A 206 -27.17 62.58 -39.40
C THR A 206 -27.56 64.06 -39.39
N ALA A 207 -27.29 64.78 -38.30
CA ALA A 207 -27.56 66.21 -38.19
C ALA A 207 -26.78 67.04 -39.24
N MET A 208 -25.54 66.67 -39.54
CA MET A 208 -24.74 67.31 -40.59
C MET A 208 -25.31 67.05 -41.99
N SER A 209 -25.81 65.84 -42.25
CA SER A 209 -26.48 65.51 -43.52
C SER A 209 -27.78 66.31 -43.71
N ASP A 210 -28.55 66.52 -42.64
CA ASP A 210 -29.79 67.29 -42.67
C ASP A 210 -29.53 68.79 -42.91
N ILE A 211 -28.46 69.35 -42.30
CA ILE A 211 -27.99 70.73 -42.56
C ILE A 211 -27.57 70.89 -44.04
N GLN A 212 -26.82 69.93 -44.59
CA GLN A 212 -26.40 69.95 -46.00
C GLN A 212 -27.55 69.80 -47.00
N ARG A 213 -28.66 69.17 -46.59
CA ARG A 213 -29.91 69.07 -47.39
C ARG A 213 -30.79 70.33 -47.31
N GLY A 214 -30.37 71.34 -46.56
CA GLY A 214 -31.04 72.64 -46.48
C GLY A 214 -32.02 72.80 -45.32
N GLU A 215 -32.01 71.90 -44.32
CA GLU A 215 -32.75 72.13 -43.08
C GLU A 215 -32.09 73.23 -42.23
N SER A 216 -32.93 73.98 -41.50
CA SER A 216 -32.45 74.96 -40.52
C SER A 216 -31.59 74.27 -39.46
N ILE A 217 -30.42 74.85 -39.14
CA ILE A 217 -29.47 74.36 -38.12
C ILE A 217 -30.20 74.08 -36.79
N HIS A 218 -31.22 74.87 -36.46
CA HIS A 218 -32.00 74.70 -35.23
C HIS A 218 -32.88 73.44 -35.23
N ALA A 219 -33.37 73.00 -36.40
CA ALA A 219 -34.19 71.79 -36.55
C ALA A 219 -33.32 70.54 -36.53
N ALA A 220 -32.21 70.55 -37.28
CA ALA A 220 -31.27 69.43 -37.37
C ALA A 220 -30.57 69.14 -36.01
N THR A 221 -30.36 70.16 -35.17
CA THR A 221 -29.72 70.00 -33.85
C THR A 221 -30.69 69.81 -32.69
N ALA A 222 -32.01 69.95 -32.89
CA ALA A 222 -33.03 69.93 -31.81
C ALA A 222 -33.13 68.61 -31.01
N ASN A 223 -32.56 67.53 -31.54
CA ASN A 223 -32.58 66.20 -30.94
C ASN A 223 -31.21 65.73 -30.43
N LEU A 224 -30.14 66.52 -30.63
CA LEU A 224 -28.83 66.25 -30.06
C LEU A 224 -28.90 66.50 -28.54
N GLY A 225 -28.66 65.44 -27.74
CA GLY A 225 -28.61 65.52 -26.27
C GLY A 225 -29.80 64.97 -25.48
N LYS A 226 -30.88 64.47 -26.10
CA LYS A 226 -32.04 63.92 -25.37
C LYS A 226 -31.87 62.48 -24.85
N ARG A 227 -30.75 61.80 -25.15
CA ARG A 227 -30.47 60.43 -24.68
C ARG A 227 -29.19 60.39 -23.85
N LYS A 228 -29.24 60.90 -22.61
CA LYS A 228 -28.28 60.48 -21.58
C LYS A 228 -28.98 59.41 -20.73
N ARG A 229 -28.61 58.14 -20.90
CA ARG A 229 -29.13 57.06 -20.05
C ARG A 229 -28.51 57.22 -18.65
N ALA A 230 -29.37 57.22 -17.65
CA ALA A 230 -28.98 57.08 -16.25
C ALA A 230 -28.35 55.70 -16.04
N ASP A 231 -27.10 55.63 -15.57
CA ASP A 231 -26.76 55.11 -14.23
C ASP A 231 -25.24 55.10 -13.98
N SER A 232 -24.85 55.66 -12.83
CA SER A 232 -23.74 55.28 -11.92
C SER A 232 -22.95 56.45 -11.33
N ASP A 233 -23.03 56.51 -10.01
CA ASP A 233 -22.59 57.55 -9.07
C ASP A 233 -21.08 57.85 -9.08
N VAL A 234 -20.74 59.14 -9.21
CA VAL A 234 -19.58 59.74 -8.53
C VAL A 234 -19.97 61.14 -8.04
N SER A 235 -20.01 61.28 -6.71
CA SER A 235 -20.15 62.54 -5.99
C SER A 235 -18.94 63.45 -6.22
N GLY A 236 -19.15 64.61 -6.84
CA GLY A 236 -18.17 65.69 -6.96
C GLY A 236 -18.87 67.00 -7.31
N MET A 237 -18.99 67.90 -6.32
CA MET A 237 -19.63 69.21 -6.44
C MET A 237 -18.91 70.15 -7.42
N SER A 238 -19.66 70.73 -8.37
CA SER A 238 -19.41 72.07 -8.95
C SER A 238 -20.58 72.55 -9.84
N PRO A 239 -20.71 73.88 -10.09
CA PRO A 239 -21.98 74.59 -10.03
C PRO A 239 -22.82 74.57 -11.32
N LEU A 240 -24.13 74.76 -11.15
CA LEU A 240 -25.06 75.17 -12.20
C LEU A 240 -24.49 76.38 -12.95
N MET A 241 -24.27 76.23 -14.26
CA MET A 241 -24.10 77.34 -15.19
C MET A 241 -25.23 77.24 -16.21
N GLU A 242 -26.09 78.26 -16.23
CA GLU A 242 -27.17 78.42 -17.20
C GLU A 242 -26.60 78.45 -18.63
N ALA A 243 -27.10 77.55 -19.48
CA ALA A 243 -26.75 77.51 -20.89
C ALA A 243 -27.52 78.60 -21.65
N VAL A 244 -26.82 79.66 -22.02
CA VAL A 244 -27.26 80.63 -23.04
C VAL A 244 -27.11 79.96 -24.41
N THR A 245 -28.22 79.79 -25.10
CA THR A 245 -28.31 79.33 -26.50
C THR A 245 -27.78 80.39 -27.46
N THR A 246 -26.55 80.21 -27.96
CA THR A 246 -26.05 80.88 -29.17
C THR A 246 -26.19 79.94 -30.38
N PRO A 247 -26.55 80.43 -31.59
CA PRO A 247 -26.68 79.58 -32.78
C PRO A 247 -25.32 79.02 -33.20
N TYR A 248 -25.25 77.70 -33.41
CA TYR A 248 -24.07 77.06 -34.00
C TYR A 248 -23.90 77.49 -35.47
N GLU A 249 -22.67 77.82 -35.88
CA GLU A 249 -22.29 77.94 -37.29
C GLU A 249 -21.96 76.55 -37.87
N GLU A 250 -22.17 76.34 -39.17
CA GLU A 250 -21.90 75.07 -39.87
C GLU A 250 -20.44 74.59 -39.66
N SER A 251 -19.49 75.53 -39.58
CA SER A 251 -18.07 75.28 -39.26
C SER A 251 -17.84 74.71 -37.85
N GLN A 252 -18.68 75.03 -36.87
CA GLN A 252 -18.55 74.55 -35.49
C GLN A 252 -19.09 73.12 -35.33
N VAL A 253 -20.10 72.75 -36.13
CA VAL A 253 -20.64 71.39 -36.18
C VAL A 253 -19.63 70.42 -36.83
N ASP A 254 -18.96 70.84 -37.91
CA ASP A 254 -17.93 70.03 -38.57
C ASP A 254 -16.68 69.85 -37.68
N GLN A 255 -16.24 70.91 -36.98
CA GLN A 255 -15.16 70.81 -36.01
C GLN A 255 -15.48 69.83 -34.87
N HIS A 256 -16.71 69.86 -34.34
CA HIS A 256 -17.12 68.95 -33.27
C HIS A 256 -17.20 67.50 -33.75
N LEU A 257 -17.69 67.27 -34.97
CA LEU A 257 -17.72 65.96 -35.60
C LEU A 257 -16.31 65.40 -35.83
N GLN A 258 -15.37 66.24 -36.27
CA GLN A 258 -13.97 65.84 -36.41
C GLN A 258 -13.31 65.48 -35.06
N ASP A 259 -13.58 66.24 -33.98
CA ASP A 259 -13.10 65.94 -32.62
C ASP A 259 -13.69 64.63 -32.06
N LEU A 260 -14.96 64.34 -32.31
CA LEU A 260 -15.58 63.07 -31.91
C LEU A 260 -14.96 61.89 -32.68
N LYS A 261 -14.70 62.05 -33.98
CA LYS A 261 -14.05 61.03 -34.82
C LYS A 261 -12.62 60.73 -34.38
N THR A 262 -11.83 61.74 -34.02
CA THR A 262 -10.46 61.55 -33.52
C THR A 262 -10.46 60.86 -32.16
N ARG A 263 -11.34 61.26 -31.23
CA ARG A 263 -11.51 60.60 -29.92
C ARG A 263 -11.91 59.13 -30.06
N ALA A 264 -12.84 58.82 -30.95
CA ALA A 264 -13.26 57.43 -31.23
C ALA A 264 -12.11 56.60 -31.84
N GLN A 265 -11.27 57.19 -32.71
CA GLN A 265 -10.10 56.52 -33.25
C GLN A 265 -9.03 56.25 -32.18
N ASP A 266 -8.78 57.20 -31.28
CA ASP A 266 -7.82 57.03 -30.18
C ASP A 266 -8.28 55.99 -29.16
N LEU A 267 -9.57 55.97 -28.81
CA LEU A 267 -10.16 54.91 -27.99
C LEU A 267 -10.08 53.53 -28.65
N ARG A 268 -10.33 53.42 -29.97
CA ARG A 268 -10.11 52.18 -30.72
C ARG A 268 -8.67 51.69 -30.63
N LYS A 269 -7.69 52.59 -30.78
CA LYS A 269 -6.27 52.23 -30.65
C LYS A 269 -5.94 51.76 -29.23
N ARG A 270 -6.44 52.45 -28.20
CA ARG A 270 -6.25 52.07 -26.80
C ARG A 270 -6.82 50.68 -26.51
N ILE A 271 -8.07 50.41 -26.92
CA ILE A 271 -8.69 49.08 -26.76
C ILE A 271 -7.86 47.98 -27.44
N LYS A 272 -7.33 48.25 -28.64
CA LYS A 272 -6.49 47.27 -29.34
C LYS A 272 -5.20 46.97 -28.56
N ILE A 273 -4.53 48.00 -28.05
CA ILE A 273 -3.33 47.86 -27.22
C ILE A 273 -3.65 47.12 -25.92
N ASP A 274 -4.75 47.48 -25.25
CA ASP A 274 -5.21 46.84 -24.02
C ASP A 274 -5.51 45.34 -24.25
N LEU A 275 -6.12 44.98 -25.39
CA LEU A 275 -6.39 43.59 -25.77
C LEU A 275 -5.10 42.78 -26.02
N GLU A 276 -4.12 43.37 -26.72
CA GLU A 276 -2.81 42.74 -26.92
C GLU A 276 -2.09 42.54 -25.58
N THR A 277 -2.10 43.55 -24.71
CA THR A 277 -1.51 43.48 -23.36
C THR A 277 -2.19 42.42 -22.48
N ILE A 278 -3.53 42.33 -22.52
CA ILE A 278 -4.30 41.31 -21.79
C ILE A 278 -3.88 39.91 -22.26
N LYS A 279 -3.76 39.70 -23.58
CA LYS A 279 -3.37 38.40 -24.13
C LYS A 279 -1.96 37.99 -23.71
N GLU A 280 -1.00 38.91 -23.73
CA GLU A 280 0.37 38.65 -23.27
C GLU A 280 0.42 38.32 -21.77
N GLN A 281 -0.33 39.06 -20.95
CA GLN A 281 -0.42 38.79 -19.51
C GLN A 281 -1.12 37.47 -19.20
N GLU A 282 -2.15 37.08 -19.94
CA GLU A 282 -2.81 35.78 -19.81
C GLU A 282 -1.86 34.62 -20.13
N GLN A 283 -1.09 34.73 -21.22
CA GLN A 283 -0.07 33.73 -21.57
C GLN A 283 1.03 33.64 -20.50
N SER A 284 1.49 34.78 -19.99
CA SER A 284 2.49 34.84 -18.90
C SER A 284 1.95 34.22 -17.61
N LEU A 285 0.70 34.50 -17.26
CA LEU A 285 0.01 33.93 -16.11
C LEU A 285 -0.10 32.40 -16.24
N GLU A 286 -0.49 31.90 -17.41
CA GLU A 286 -0.61 30.47 -17.69
C GLU A 286 0.75 29.77 -17.58
N LEU A 287 1.80 30.34 -18.16
CA LEU A 287 3.17 29.80 -18.07
C LEU A 287 3.66 29.74 -16.61
N LYS A 288 3.43 30.80 -15.82
CA LYS A 288 3.81 30.82 -14.39
C LYS A 288 3.00 29.82 -13.58
N MET A 289 1.71 29.68 -13.86
CA MET A 289 0.85 28.67 -13.21
C MET A 289 1.34 27.25 -13.55
N GLN A 290 1.65 26.96 -14.80
CA GLN A 290 2.21 25.67 -15.22
C GLN A 290 3.55 25.38 -14.53
N THR A 291 4.45 26.38 -14.48
CA THR A 291 5.75 26.27 -13.80
C THR A 291 5.58 25.98 -12.31
N LYS A 292 4.68 26.71 -11.63
CA LYS A 292 4.37 26.48 -10.22
C LYS A 292 3.84 25.06 -9.97
N THR A 293 2.93 24.60 -10.81
CA THR A 293 2.39 23.23 -10.71
C THR A 293 3.52 22.21 -10.88
N SER A 294 4.31 22.31 -11.95
CA SER A 294 5.43 21.39 -12.21
C SER A 294 6.44 21.31 -11.06
N LEU A 295 6.75 22.45 -10.42
CA LEU A 295 7.63 22.48 -9.24
C LEU A 295 6.99 21.76 -8.05
N LEU A 296 5.71 22.02 -7.76
CA LEU A 296 4.98 21.34 -6.68
C LEU A 296 4.93 19.81 -6.89
N GLU A 297 4.69 19.35 -8.12
CA GLU A 297 4.72 17.92 -8.46
C GLU A 297 6.11 17.32 -8.24
N GLY A 298 7.17 18.03 -8.64
CA GLY A 298 8.56 17.65 -8.44
C GLY A 298 8.93 17.51 -6.96
N ILE A 299 8.59 18.51 -6.14
CA ILE A 299 8.81 18.46 -4.69
C ILE A 299 8.04 17.28 -4.08
N LYS A 300 6.76 17.14 -4.41
CA LYS A 300 5.92 16.06 -3.86
C LYS A 300 6.50 14.68 -4.18
N LYS A 301 6.97 14.46 -5.42
CA LYS A 301 7.64 13.23 -5.84
C LYS A 301 8.90 12.97 -5.01
N SER A 302 9.74 13.99 -4.82
CA SER A 302 10.96 13.89 -4.02
C SER A 302 10.67 13.59 -2.56
N CYS A 303 9.70 14.26 -1.93
CA CYS A 303 9.29 14.01 -0.55
C CYS A 303 8.74 12.58 -0.37
N ILE A 304 7.87 12.10 -1.27
CA ILE A 304 7.37 10.71 -1.20
C ILE A 304 8.51 9.71 -1.30
N LYS A 305 9.42 9.90 -2.27
CA LYS A 305 10.56 8.99 -2.46
C LYS A 305 11.47 8.95 -1.23
N LYS A 306 11.82 10.12 -0.68
CA LYS A 306 12.66 10.23 0.51
C LYS A 306 11.97 9.63 1.73
N ARG A 307 10.69 9.91 1.94
CA ARG A 307 9.89 9.34 3.02
C ARG A 307 9.85 7.83 2.93
N ASN A 308 9.49 7.28 1.78
CA ASN A 308 9.42 5.84 1.57
C ASN A 308 10.76 5.17 1.87
N GLN A 309 11.89 5.78 1.46
CA GLN A 309 13.22 5.27 1.76
C GLN A 309 13.52 5.26 3.27
N VAL A 310 13.30 6.39 3.96
CA VAL A 310 13.55 6.52 5.41
C VAL A 310 12.64 5.59 6.21
N SER A 311 11.35 5.58 5.89
CA SER A 311 10.36 4.69 6.52
C SER A 311 10.70 3.23 6.32
N SER A 312 11.09 2.82 5.11
CA SER A 312 11.51 1.44 4.83
C SER A 312 12.73 1.04 5.67
N GLN A 313 13.73 1.92 5.76
CA GLN A 313 14.92 1.67 6.57
C GLN A 313 14.59 1.58 8.07
N ARG A 314 13.72 2.45 8.57
CA ARG A 314 13.27 2.42 9.97
C ARG A 314 12.51 1.15 10.30
N ILE A 315 11.53 0.75 9.49
CA ILE A 315 10.78 -0.51 9.69
C ILE A 315 11.73 -1.73 9.74
N LYS A 316 12.72 -1.78 8.84
CA LYS A 316 13.72 -2.87 8.84
C LYS A 316 14.59 -2.86 10.10
N GLN A 317 14.96 -1.67 10.58
CA GLN A 317 15.72 -1.50 11.81
C GLN A 317 14.89 -1.94 13.01
N ASP A 318 13.66 -1.44 13.15
CA ASP A 318 12.75 -1.78 14.26
C ASP A 318 12.44 -3.28 14.31
N PHE A 319 12.34 -3.94 13.15
CA PHE A 319 12.18 -5.39 13.08
C PHE A 319 13.42 -6.14 13.59
N ALA A 320 14.62 -5.71 13.20
CA ALA A 320 15.86 -6.31 13.67
C ALA A 320 16.07 -6.05 15.17
N ASP A 321 15.79 -4.84 15.64
CA ASP A 321 15.85 -4.46 17.04
C ASP A 321 14.81 -5.23 17.87
N GLY A 322 13.60 -5.41 17.36
CA GLY A 322 12.56 -6.19 18.03
C GLY A 322 12.89 -7.68 18.18
N ILE A 323 13.72 -8.24 17.29
CA ILE A 323 14.27 -9.59 17.42
C ILE A 323 15.44 -9.59 18.42
N ARG A 324 16.31 -8.59 18.35
CA ARG A 324 17.41 -8.42 19.32
C ARG A 324 16.89 -8.31 20.75
N GLU A 325 15.84 -7.53 20.99
CA GLU A 325 15.18 -7.40 22.30
C GLU A 325 14.69 -8.76 22.83
N VAL A 326 14.10 -9.60 21.96
CA VAL A 326 13.64 -10.94 22.33
C VAL A 326 14.82 -11.86 22.63
N ASP A 327 15.87 -11.81 21.82
CA ASP A 327 17.10 -12.60 22.03
C ASP A 327 17.79 -12.18 23.35
N GLU A 328 17.89 -10.89 23.64
CA GLU A 328 18.44 -10.33 24.88
C GLU A 328 17.62 -10.72 26.10
N ALA A 329 16.28 -10.59 26.05
CA ALA A 329 15.38 -11.00 27.14
C ALA A 329 15.39 -12.51 27.39
N THR A 330 15.80 -13.31 26.40
CA THR A 330 15.89 -14.77 26.45
C THR A 330 17.31 -15.25 26.78
N THR A 331 18.29 -14.35 26.89
CA THR A 331 19.67 -14.74 27.18
C THR A 331 19.75 -15.24 28.62
N PRO A 332 20.13 -16.51 28.86
CA PRO A 332 20.21 -17.05 30.22
C PRO A 332 21.29 -16.31 31.01
N ASP A 333 21.02 -16.08 32.29
CA ASP A 333 21.95 -15.44 33.21
C ASP A 333 23.28 -16.22 33.24
N GLN A 334 24.42 -15.55 33.43
CA GLN A 334 25.74 -16.24 33.39
C GLN A 334 25.89 -17.32 34.48
N ASN A 335 25.04 -17.25 35.51
CA ASN A 335 24.93 -18.23 36.59
C ASN A 335 23.91 -19.35 36.32
N ASP A 336 23.25 -19.36 35.16
CA ASP A 336 22.33 -20.42 34.75
C ASP A 336 23.11 -21.71 34.45
N VAL A 337 22.64 -22.83 34.98
CA VAL A 337 23.22 -24.18 34.84
C VAL A 337 23.29 -24.60 33.35
N PHE A 338 22.52 -23.95 32.49
CA PHE A 338 22.46 -24.23 31.06
C PHE A 338 23.18 -23.18 30.18
N TYR A 339 24.01 -22.30 30.77
CA TYR A 339 24.83 -21.35 30.00
C TYR A 339 25.85 -22.08 29.12
N ILE A 340 25.76 -21.90 27.80
CA ILE A 340 26.71 -22.46 26.82
C ILE A 340 27.50 -21.30 26.18
N PRO A 341 28.83 -21.20 26.39
CA PRO A 341 29.65 -20.06 25.96
C PRO A 341 29.75 -19.82 24.44
N ASP A 342 29.47 -20.82 23.61
CA ASP A 342 29.72 -20.78 22.16
C ASP A 342 28.47 -20.44 21.32
N LYS A 343 27.80 -19.32 21.60
CA LYS A 343 26.82 -18.74 20.66
C LYS A 343 27.50 -17.65 19.83
N PRO A 344 27.78 -17.86 18.53
CA PRO A 344 27.96 -16.71 17.65
C PRO A 344 26.64 -15.91 17.65
N PRO A 345 26.66 -14.60 17.93
CA PRO A 345 25.47 -13.78 17.97
C PRO A 345 24.77 -13.79 16.61
N ARG A 346 23.43 -13.71 16.63
CA ARG A 346 22.64 -13.57 15.40
C ARG A 346 23.12 -12.32 14.65
N ASP A 347 23.30 -12.47 13.35
CA ASP A 347 23.65 -11.36 12.47
C ASP A 347 22.40 -10.52 12.18
N TYR A 348 22.13 -9.53 13.03
CA TYR A 348 20.96 -8.67 12.91
C TYR A 348 20.98 -7.82 11.62
N GLU A 349 22.15 -7.57 11.03
CA GLU A 349 22.24 -6.89 9.73
C GLU A 349 21.74 -7.77 8.60
N LYS A 350 21.99 -9.09 8.64
CA LYS A 350 21.35 -10.03 7.71
C LYS A 350 19.84 -10.10 7.88
N VAL A 351 19.35 -10.02 9.11
CA VAL A 351 17.90 -9.98 9.40
C VAL A 351 17.26 -8.72 8.81
N LYS A 352 17.89 -7.57 9.04
CA LYS A 352 17.49 -6.28 8.47
C LYS A 352 17.50 -6.29 6.94
N ALA A 353 18.53 -6.86 6.33
CA ALA A 353 18.63 -7.00 4.88
C ALA A 353 17.59 -7.98 4.31
N GLY A 354 17.26 -9.04 5.07
CA GLY A 354 16.31 -10.08 4.67
C GLY A 354 14.84 -9.65 4.72
N LEU A 355 14.48 -8.63 5.49
CA LEU A 355 13.10 -8.14 5.53
C LEU A 355 12.74 -7.37 4.26
N HIS A 356 11.71 -7.84 3.56
CA HIS A 356 11.09 -7.14 2.44
C HIS A 356 10.08 -6.11 2.95
N VAL A 357 10.28 -4.84 2.58
CA VAL A 357 9.38 -3.73 2.93
C VAL A 357 8.97 -2.99 1.67
N PHE A 358 7.67 -2.92 1.42
CA PHE A 358 7.09 -2.28 0.24
C PHE A 358 6.31 -1.03 0.65
N CYS A 359 6.68 0.11 0.11
CA CYS A 359 5.93 1.37 0.28
C CYS A 359 4.99 1.54 -0.92
N ILE A 360 3.68 1.52 -0.68
CA ILE A 360 2.68 1.47 -1.76
C ILE A 360 1.59 2.53 -1.69
N SER A 361 1.13 2.96 -2.87
CA SER A 361 -0.14 3.68 -3.04
C SER A 361 -1.07 2.95 -4.00
N SER A 362 -2.09 2.31 -3.44
CA SER A 362 -3.12 1.62 -4.22
C SER A 362 -3.99 2.58 -5.04
N ARG A 363 -4.29 3.78 -4.51
CA ARG A 363 -5.11 4.78 -5.20
C ARG A 363 -4.37 5.38 -6.39
N ALA A 364 -3.10 5.73 -6.23
CA ALA A 364 -2.29 6.22 -7.35
C ALA A 364 -2.20 5.17 -8.46
N TYR A 365 -1.92 3.91 -8.10
CA TYR A 365 -1.84 2.82 -9.07
C TYR A 365 -3.15 2.61 -9.84
N GLN A 366 -4.29 2.59 -9.15
CA GLN A 366 -5.60 2.43 -9.78
C GLN A 366 -5.93 3.61 -10.72
N LYS A 367 -5.57 4.84 -10.34
CA LYS A 367 -5.84 6.03 -11.15
C LYS A 367 -4.98 6.03 -12.42
N LEU A 368 -3.68 5.78 -12.29
CA LEU A 368 -2.72 5.75 -13.40
C LEU A 368 -3.02 4.63 -14.41
N ASN A 369 -3.60 3.51 -13.96
CA ASN A 369 -4.03 2.41 -14.82
C ASN A 369 -5.48 2.56 -15.34
N GLY A 370 -6.10 3.74 -15.19
CA GLY A 370 -7.45 4.00 -15.71
C GLY A 370 -8.59 3.26 -15.00
N MET A 371 -8.34 2.68 -13.83
CA MET A 371 -9.34 1.95 -13.03
C MET A 371 -10.28 2.91 -12.25
N MET A 372 -9.87 4.18 -12.08
CA MET A 372 -10.67 5.23 -11.43
C MET A 372 -10.96 6.40 -12.40
N GLN A 373 -12.11 6.33 -13.08
CA GLN A 373 -12.50 7.34 -14.07
C GLN A 373 -13.10 8.60 -13.43
N ASN A 374 -13.87 8.48 -12.34
CA ASN A 374 -14.70 9.59 -11.80
C ASN A 374 -14.26 10.11 -10.41
N VAL A 375 -13.05 9.79 -9.97
CA VAL A 375 -12.53 10.26 -8.68
C VAL A 375 -11.43 11.30 -8.93
N GLY A 376 -11.63 12.51 -8.41
CA GLY A 376 -10.59 13.53 -8.31
C GLY A 376 -9.56 13.08 -7.28
N PHE A 377 -8.52 12.41 -7.76
CA PHE A 377 -7.40 11.94 -6.95
C PHE A 377 -6.12 12.49 -7.57
N ASP A 378 -5.33 13.16 -6.74
CA ASP A 378 -4.09 13.79 -7.15
C ASP A 378 -2.96 12.76 -7.26
N THR A 379 -2.49 12.54 -8.49
CA THR A 379 -1.39 11.60 -8.82
C THR A 379 -0.03 12.29 -8.97
N SER A 380 0.07 13.61 -8.76
CA SER A 380 1.31 14.39 -8.95
C SER A 380 2.56 13.83 -8.28
N GLY A 381 2.40 13.06 -7.21
CA GLY A 381 3.51 12.43 -6.49
C GLY A 381 4.11 11.18 -7.17
N TYR A 382 3.54 10.72 -8.28
CA TYR A 382 3.89 9.47 -8.96
C TYR A 382 4.02 9.72 -10.47
N GLY A 383 5.20 9.48 -11.03
CA GLY A 383 5.43 9.72 -12.46
C GLY A 383 4.79 8.66 -13.35
N ASN A 384 4.69 7.42 -12.86
CA ASN A 384 4.11 6.29 -13.58
C ASN A 384 3.55 5.25 -12.59
N SER A 385 2.96 4.18 -13.12
CA SER A 385 2.40 3.09 -12.28
C SER A 385 3.45 2.38 -11.43
N ASP A 386 4.72 2.36 -11.85
CA ASP A 386 5.81 1.65 -11.18
C ASP A 386 6.27 2.40 -9.92
N ASP A 387 6.24 3.74 -9.96
CA ASP A 387 6.53 4.61 -8.82
C ASP A 387 5.58 4.36 -7.62
N THR A 388 4.46 3.66 -7.82
CA THR A 388 3.46 3.37 -6.77
C THR A 388 3.80 2.18 -5.88
N GLY A 389 4.85 1.41 -6.21
CA GLY A 389 5.28 0.21 -5.47
C GLY A 389 4.39 -1.03 -5.62
N ILE A 390 3.21 -0.91 -6.25
CA ILE A 390 2.32 -2.06 -6.49
C ILE A 390 2.96 -3.09 -7.44
N PRO A 391 3.60 -2.72 -8.56
CA PRO A 391 4.23 -3.71 -9.44
C PRO A 391 5.32 -4.54 -8.76
N GLU A 392 6.13 -3.92 -7.90
CA GLU A 392 7.15 -4.62 -7.13
C GLU A 392 6.51 -5.61 -6.14
N LEU A 393 5.44 -5.21 -5.46
CA LEU A 393 4.67 -6.11 -4.59
C LEU A 393 4.04 -7.28 -5.38
N GLN A 394 3.60 -7.05 -6.61
CA GLN A 394 3.10 -8.12 -7.49
C GLN A 394 4.21 -9.10 -7.86
N ALA A 395 5.41 -8.59 -8.20
CA ALA A 395 6.57 -9.43 -8.50
C ALA A 395 6.99 -10.26 -7.29
N HIS A 396 6.94 -9.68 -6.08
CA HIS A 396 7.19 -10.41 -4.83
C HIS A 396 6.20 -11.55 -4.62
N ALA A 397 4.90 -11.30 -4.84
CA ALA A 397 3.86 -12.34 -4.77
C ALA A 397 4.16 -13.52 -5.71
N GLN A 398 4.61 -13.23 -6.93
CA GLN A 398 4.99 -14.24 -7.90
C GLN A 398 6.24 -15.01 -7.46
N LYS A 399 7.25 -14.31 -6.93
CA LYS A 399 8.50 -14.91 -6.44
C LYS A 399 8.27 -15.89 -5.30
N LEU A 400 7.34 -15.60 -4.38
CA LEU A 400 6.99 -16.52 -3.28
C LEU A 400 6.50 -17.88 -3.77
N THR A 401 5.97 -17.99 -4.99
CA THR A 401 5.51 -19.26 -5.57
C THR A 401 6.62 -20.09 -6.24
N GLU A 402 7.81 -19.51 -6.43
CA GLU A 402 8.87 -20.10 -7.26
C GLU A 402 9.38 -21.43 -6.71
N SER A 403 9.65 -21.51 -5.41
CA SER A 403 10.13 -22.73 -4.74
C SER A 403 9.17 -23.91 -4.92
N HIS A 404 7.87 -23.66 -4.70
CA HIS A 404 6.81 -24.64 -4.86
C HIS A 404 6.63 -25.08 -6.31
N ARG A 405 6.72 -24.13 -7.25
CA ARG A 405 6.66 -24.42 -8.69
C ARG A 405 7.85 -25.28 -9.12
N ASN A 406 9.06 -24.94 -8.67
CA ASN A 406 10.27 -25.72 -8.96
C ASN A 406 10.18 -27.14 -8.39
N ALA A 407 9.70 -27.29 -7.15
CA ALA A 407 9.46 -28.60 -6.56
C ALA A 407 8.46 -29.42 -7.39
N ARG A 408 7.35 -28.81 -7.82
CA ARG A 408 6.35 -29.47 -8.66
C ARG A 408 6.89 -29.86 -10.03
N CYS A 409 7.68 -29.00 -10.67
CA CYS A 409 8.34 -29.33 -11.94
C CYS A 409 9.31 -30.51 -11.79
N ARG A 410 10.11 -30.54 -10.72
CA ARG A 410 11.00 -31.67 -10.41
C ARG A 410 10.21 -32.97 -10.22
N GLU A 411 9.10 -32.92 -9.49
CA GLU A 411 8.22 -34.08 -9.29
C GLU A 411 7.69 -34.63 -10.63
N ILE A 412 7.26 -33.74 -11.55
CA ILE A 412 6.78 -34.13 -12.88
C ILE A 412 7.91 -34.75 -13.70
N LEU A 413 9.11 -34.16 -13.70
CA LEU A 413 10.26 -34.68 -14.43
C LEU A 413 10.69 -36.06 -13.93
N VAL A 414 10.73 -36.26 -12.61
CA VAL A 414 11.04 -37.57 -12.02
C VAL A 414 10.01 -38.62 -12.44
N LYS A 415 8.71 -38.28 -12.43
CA LYS A 415 7.65 -39.19 -12.89
C LYS A 415 7.76 -39.50 -14.39
N LEU A 416 8.09 -38.50 -15.21
CA LEU A 416 8.28 -38.68 -16.65
C LEU A 416 9.50 -39.56 -16.95
N GLN A 417 10.62 -39.34 -16.26
CA GLN A 417 11.80 -40.18 -16.37
C GLN A 417 11.49 -41.62 -15.96
N ALA A 418 10.81 -41.83 -14.83
CA ALA A 418 10.41 -43.17 -14.40
C ALA A 418 9.53 -43.89 -15.46
N LEU A 419 8.61 -43.16 -16.09
CA LEU A 419 7.80 -43.69 -17.18
C LEU A 419 8.64 -44.05 -18.41
N LEU A 420 9.53 -43.16 -18.85
CA LEU A 420 10.40 -43.41 -20.00
C LEU A 420 11.38 -44.57 -19.75
N THR A 421 11.96 -44.65 -18.56
CA THR A 421 12.82 -45.78 -18.16
C THR A 421 12.03 -47.09 -18.15
N SER A 422 10.80 -47.07 -17.65
CA SER A 422 9.92 -48.25 -17.72
C SER A 422 9.72 -48.69 -19.17
N ILE A 423 9.32 -47.77 -20.07
CA ILE A 423 9.14 -48.05 -21.50
C ILE A 423 10.43 -48.59 -22.13
N ALA A 424 11.59 -47.99 -21.82
CA ALA A 424 12.89 -48.45 -22.30
C ALA A 424 13.18 -49.90 -21.86
N CYS A 425 12.95 -50.23 -20.59
CA CYS A 425 13.11 -51.59 -20.07
C CYS A 425 12.18 -52.60 -20.77
N TRP A 426 10.96 -52.21 -21.14
CA TRP A 426 10.05 -53.06 -21.91
C TRP A 426 10.58 -53.33 -23.32
N ILE A 427 11.20 -52.32 -23.96
CA ILE A 427 11.76 -52.43 -25.30
C ILE A 427 13.06 -53.25 -25.29
N THR A 428 13.93 -53.07 -24.29
CA THR A 428 15.22 -53.76 -24.16
C THR A 428 15.12 -55.13 -23.47
N GLY A 429 13.96 -55.50 -22.92
CA GLY A 429 13.67 -56.73 -22.18
C GLY A 429 13.89 -58.06 -22.92
N LEU A 430 14.53 -58.04 -24.10
CA LEU A 430 14.94 -59.21 -24.86
C LEU A 430 16.44 -59.57 -24.72
N ASP A 431 17.28 -58.75 -24.07
CA ASP A 431 18.75 -58.91 -24.15
C ASP A 431 19.45 -59.67 -23.01
N ILE A 432 18.82 -59.94 -21.85
CA ILE A 432 19.51 -60.70 -20.78
C ILE A 432 19.91 -62.11 -21.25
N LYS A 433 19.04 -62.75 -22.06
CA LYS A 433 19.32 -64.05 -22.67
C LYS A 433 20.27 -63.98 -23.88
N ARG A 434 20.32 -62.84 -24.59
CA ARG A 434 21.23 -62.62 -25.74
C ARG A 434 22.65 -62.28 -25.31
N ALA A 435 22.83 -61.69 -24.12
CA ALA A 435 24.12 -61.35 -23.53
C ALA A 435 24.83 -62.53 -22.83
N GLY A 436 24.26 -63.74 -22.83
CA GLY A 436 24.86 -64.94 -22.23
C GLY A 436 24.90 -64.93 -20.69
N LEU A 437 24.17 -64.02 -20.05
CA LEU A 437 24.16 -63.85 -18.60
C LEU A 437 23.11 -64.76 -17.94
N ASP A 438 23.49 -65.46 -16.86
CA ASP A 438 22.54 -66.24 -16.06
C ASP A 438 21.63 -65.30 -15.25
N SER A 439 20.35 -65.27 -15.66
CA SER A 439 19.30 -64.50 -14.98
C SER A 439 19.14 -64.87 -13.50
N SER A 440 19.46 -66.11 -13.12
CA SER A 440 19.35 -66.58 -11.73
C SER A 440 20.46 -65.97 -10.87
N SER A 441 21.71 -66.04 -11.33
CA SER A 441 22.87 -65.41 -10.69
C SER A 441 22.71 -63.88 -10.54
N ILE A 442 22.25 -63.19 -11.58
CA ILE A 442 21.97 -61.74 -11.52
C ILE A 442 20.89 -61.44 -10.46
N LYS A 443 19.78 -62.19 -10.45
CA LYS A 443 18.72 -62.00 -9.45
C LYS A 443 19.23 -62.23 -8.03
N VAL A 444 20.08 -63.23 -7.81
CA VAL A 444 20.68 -63.51 -6.49
C VAL A 444 21.62 -62.39 -6.08
N HIS A 445 22.48 -61.93 -6.99
CA HIS A 445 23.39 -60.81 -6.74
C HIS A 445 22.63 -59.52 -6.42
N LEU A 446 21.66 -59.13 -7.26
CA LEU A 446 20.85 -57.94 -7.05
C LEU A 446 20.04 -57.99 -5.75
N ARG A 447 19.50 -59.16 -5.39
CA ARG A 447 18.85 -59.36 -4.08
C ARG A 447 19.83 -59.14 -2.94
N ARG A 448 21.04 -59.69 -3.03
CA ARG A 448 22.08 -59.53 -1.99
C ARG A 448 22.48 -58.07 -1.82
N GLU A 449 22.78 -57.36 -2.91
CA GLU A 449 23.16 -55.95 -2.85
C GLU A 449 21.99 -55.05 -2.44
N SER A 450 20.75 -55.38 -2.82
CA SER A 450 19.54 -54.67 -2.35
C SER A 450 19.31 -54.84 -0.85
N VAL A 451 19.54 -56.04 -0.31
CA VAL A 451 19.47 -56.28 1.14
C VAL A 451 20.55 -55.50 1.88
N LYS A 452 21.79 -55.50 1.38
CA LYS A 452 22.88 -54.69 1.96
C LYS A 452 22.56 -53.20 1.96
N PHE A 453 22.12 -52.66 0.82
CA PHE A 453 21.73 -51.25 0.72
C PHE A 453 20.64 -50.90 1.73
N ARG A 454 19.60 -51.74 1.85
CA ARG A 454 18.52 -51.53 2.82
C ARG A 454 19.02 -51.59 4.26
N ASN A 455 19.89 -52.53 4.61
CA ASN A 455 20.43 -52.64 5.96
C ASN A 455 21.27 -51.41 6.33
N ASN A 456 22.17 -50.98 5.44
CA ASN A 456 22.98 -49.77 5.64
C ASN A 456 22.10 -48.53 5.82
N LEU A 457 21.01 -48.43 5.04
CA LEU A 457 20.06 -47.33 5.15
C LEU A 457 19.31 -47.34 6.49
N THR A 458 18.88 -48.53 6.95
CA THR A 458 18.25 -48.68 8.26
C THR A 458 19.21 -48.29 9.38
N GLU A 459 20.47 -48.72 9.33
CA GLU A 459 21.49 -48.38 10.33
C GLU A 459 21.75 -46.86 10.39
N SER A 460 21.94 -46.20 9.24
CA SER A 460 22.07 -44.74 9.17
C SER A 460 20.81 -44.02 9.68
N LEU A 461 19.61 -44.53 9.37
CA LEU A 461 18.36 -43.96 9.85
C LEU A 461 18.20 -44.08 11.36
N ASP A 462 18.50 -45.25 11.92
CA ASP A 462 18.42 -45.53 13.36
C ASP A 462 19.43 -44.65 14.13
N ALA A 463 20.66 -44.54 13.62
CA ALA A 463 21.67 -43.66 14.20
C ALA A 463 21.26 -42.18 14.16
N CYS A 464 20.68 -41.72 13.03
CA CYS A 464 20.15 -40.36 12.91
C CYS A 464 18.99 -40.13 13.87
N SER A 465 18.05 -41.07 13.96
CA SER A 465 16.91 -41.03 14.87
C SER A 465 17.38 -40.96 16.32
N GLU A 466 18.34 -41.78 16.72
CA GLU A 466 18.89 -41.79 18.09
C GLU A 466 19.56 -40.45 18.43
N LYS A 467 20.37 -39.89 17.51
CA LYS A 467 20.97 -38.56 17.65
C LYS A 467 19.89 -37.48 17.83
N LEU A 468 18.84 -37.50 17.01
CA LEU A 468 17.72 -36.55 17.09
C LEU A 468 16.95 -36.68 18.40
N THR A 469 16.60 -37.90 18.82
CA THR A 469 15.87 -38.15 20.08
C THR A 469 16.68 -37.67 21.29
N LYS A 470 17.98 -38.01 21.37
CA LYS A 470 18.85 -37.55 22.47
C LYS A 470 18.92 -36.02 22.50
N MET A 471 19.06 -35.39 21.34
CA MET A 471 19.15 -33.94 21.23
C MET A 471 17.85 -33.26 21.66
N LEU A 472 16.68 -33.74 21.21
CA LEU A 472 15.38 -33.22 21.65
C LEU A 472 15.14 -33.45 23.15
N GLN A 473 15.54 -34.61 23.67
CA GLN A 473 15.41 -34.93 25.08
C GLN A 473 16.17 -33.93 25.96
N ILE A 474 17.43 -33.63 25.62
CA ILE A 474 18.30 -32.76 26.42
C ILE A 474 17.93 -31.28 26.29
N ASN A 475 17.67 -30.81 25.06
CA ASN A 475 17.54 -29.37 24.80
C ASN A 475 16.10 -28.89 24.92
N ILE A 476 15.11 -29.76 24.70
CA ILE A 476 13.68 -29.38 24.68
C ILE A 476 12.92 -30.02 25.83
N TYR A 477 12.86 -31.36 25.89
CA TYR A 477 11.94 -32.04 26.80
C TYR A 477 12.34 -31.90 28.27
N SER A 478 13.60 -32.15 28.63
CA SER A 478 14.06 -31.98 30.02
C SER A 478 13.96 -30.53 30.47
N LYS A 479 14.35 -29.57 29.61
CA LYS A 479 14.30 -28.14 29.92
C LYS A 479 12.86 -27.65 30.10
N THR A 480 11.95 -28.06 29.23
CA THR A 480 10.51 -27.73 29.36
C THR A 480 9.95 -28.23 30.69
N ASN A 481 10.31 -29.45 31.09
CA ASN A 481 9.85 -30.00 32.37
C ASN A 481 10.40 -29.21 33.57
N SER A 482 11.68 -28.85 33.55
CA SER A 482 12.31 -28.01 34.58
C SER A 482 11.67 -26.61 34.66
N LEU A 483 11.45 -25.97 33.51
CA LEU A 483 10.81 -24.65 33.43
C LEU A 483 9.34 -24.70 33.87
N ALA A 484 8.61 -25.77 33.55
CA ALA A 484 7.24 -25.95 34.00
C ALA A 484 7.14 -26.06 35.52
N ILE A 485 8.05 -26.82 36.16
CA ILE A 485 8.11 -26.94 37.62
C ILE A 485 8.43 -25.58 38.25
N ALA A 486 9.39 -24.84 37.70
CA ALA A 486 9.73 -23.51 38.20
C ALA A 486 8.57 -22.51 38.03
N ALA A 487 7.90 -22.53 36.88
CA ALA A 487 6.74 -21.68 36.60
C ALA A 487 5.54 -22.01 37.49
N GLU A 488 5.32 -23.29 37.82
CA GLU A 488 4.27 -23.72 38.75
C GLU A 488 4.49 -23.14 40.16
N LEU A 489 5.73 -23.15 40.65
CA LEU A 489 6.09 -22.59 41.96
C LEU A 489 5.85 -21.08 42.03
N GLU A 490 6.13 -20.35 40.94
CA GLU A 490 5.99 -18.89 40.86
C GLU A 490 4.62 -18.43 40.31
N ALA A 491 3.71 -19.34 39.97
CA ALA A 491 2.46 -19.00 39.27
C ALA A 491 1.55 -18.05 40.06
N THR A 492 1.47 -18.22 41.39
CA THR A 492 0.59 -17.38 42.22
C THR A 492 1.16 -15.97 42.40
N PRO A 493 2.43 -15.78 42.81
CA PRO A 493 3.07 -14.46 42.83
C PRO A 493 3.07 -13.76 41.47
N TYR A 494 3.21 -14.53 40.38
CA TYR A 494 3.18 -13.99 39.03
C TYR A 494 1.78 -13.48 38.64
N ALA A 495 0.73 -14.24 39.00
CA ALA A 495 -0.66 -13.86 38.73
C ALA A 495 -1.13 -12.63 39.53
N ASP A 496 -0.53 -12.36 40.70
CA ASP A 496 -0.85 -11.14 41.48
C ASP A 496 -0.55 -9.86 40.67
N ARG A 497 0.44 -9.90 39.77
CA ARG A 497 0.80 -8.77 38.89
C ARG A 497 -0.25 -8.47 37.82
N TRP A 498 -1.22 -9.37 37.58
CA TRP A 498 -2.28 -9.10 36.61
C TRP A 498 -3.08 -7.84 36.91
N PHE A 499 -3.18 -7.49 38.19
CA PHE A 499 -3.94 -6.35 38.68
C PHE A 499 -3.16 -5.03 38.68
N GLU A 500 -1.85 -5.08 38.38
CA GLU A 500 -0.99 -3.90 38.22
C GLU A 500 -1.23 -3.20 36.88
N SER A 501 -0.70 -1.98 36.74
CA SER A 501 -0.83 -1.21 35.50
C SER A 501 -0.01 -1.86 34.37
N GLN A 502 -0.35 -1.57 33.11
CA GLN A 502 0.43 -2.06 31.97
C GLN A 502 1.83 -1.43 31.91
N ASP A 503 1.98 -0.21 32.42
CA ASP A 503 3.27 0.49 32.46
C ASP A 503 4.22 -0.15 33.49
N ASP A 504 3.66 -0.80 34.51
CA ASP A 504 4.40 -1.56 35.53
C ASP A 504 4.62 -3.04 35.15
N GLY A 505 4.20 -3.44 33.94
CA GLY A 505 4.35 -4.81 33.43
C GLY A 505 3.20 -5.77 33.77
N GLY A 506 2.11 -5.27 34.36
CA GLY A 506 0.89 -6.02 34.64
C GLY A 506 -0.10 -6.11 33.47
N LEU A 507 -1.18 -6.88 33.64
CA LEU A 507 -2.23 -7.03 32.62
C LEU A 507 -3.30 -5.93 32.67
N GLY A 508 -3.19 -4.96 33.59
CA GLY A 508 -4.15 -3.87 33.71
C GLY A 508 -5.55 -4.31 34.16
N LEU A 509 -5.65 -5.45 34.86
CA LEU A 509 -6.91 -6.01 35.38
C LEU A 509 -7.42 -5.29 36.63
N VAL A 510 -7.06 -4.02 36.81
CA VAL A 510 -7.41 -3.14 37.94
C VAL A 510 -8.92 -3.11 38.24
N SER A 511 -9.77 -3.28 37.21
CA SER A 511 -11.22 -3.38 37.40
C SER A 511 -11.69 -4.83 37.53
N HIS A 512 -12.32 -5.14 38.68
CA HIS A 512 -13.01 -6.42 38.91
C HIS A 512 -14.00 -6.79 37.78
N ARG A 513 -14.62 -5.81 37.11
CA ARG A 513 -15.53 -6.06 35.97
C ARG A 513 -14.78 -6.64 34.76
N THR A 514 -13.57 -6.18 34.50
CA THR A 514 -12.71 -6.67 33.41
C THR A 514 -12.23 -8.08 33.71
N PHE A 515 -11.71 -8.32 34.92
CA PHE A 515 -11.29 -9.67 35.33
C PHE A 515 -12.45 -10.68 35.28
N LYS A 516 -13.63 -10.31 35.80
CA LYS A 516 -14.84 -11.14 35.69
C LYS A 516 -15.22 -11.45 34.23
N ALA A 517 -15.01 -10.51 33.32
CA ALA A 517 -15.26 -10.71 31.90
C ALA A 517 -14.20 -11.61 31.23
N VAL A 518 -12.95 -11.60 31.70
CA VAL A 518 -11.88 -12.53 31.31
C VAL A 518 -12.21 -13.95 31.74
N CYS A 519 -12.55 -14.15 33.02
CA CYS A 519 -12.92 -15.47 33.55
C CYS A 519 -14.15 -16.05 32.82
N ARG A 520 -15.17 -15.23 32.55
CA ARG A 520 -16.36 -15.65 31.78
C ARG A 520 -16.04 -16.05 30.34
N LYS A 521 -14.97 -15.52 29.77
CA LYS A 521 -14.48 -15.87 28.43
C LYS A 521 -13.31 -16.88 28.49
N LYS A 522 -13.25 -17.69 29.55
CA LYS A 522 -12.25 -18.77 29.72
C LYS A 522 -10.80 -18.27 29.67
N GLY A 523 -10.52 -17.08 30.21
CA GLY A 523 -9.17 -16.55 30.34
C GLY A 523 -8.72 -15.62 29.20
N VAL A 524 -9.52 -15.43 28.16
CA VAL A 524 -9.18 -14.55 27.03
C VAL A 524 -10.24 -13.48 26.82
N HIS A 525 -9.85 -12.21 26.83
CA HIS A 525 -10.76 -11.09 26.63
C HIS A 525 -10.15 -9.97 25.79
N ALA A 526 -10.76 -9.66 24.65
CA ALA A 526 -10.43 -8.51 23.82
C ALA A 526 -11.53 -7.43 23.93
N PRO A 527 -11.35 -6.37 24.73
CA PRO A 527 -12.27 -5.22 24.73
C PRO A 527 -12.06 -4.35 23.49
N ARG A 528 -13.10 -3.63 23.05
CA ARG A 528 -12.96 -2.67 21.94
C ARG A 528 -11.95 -1.57 22.28
N GLY A 529 -10.96 -1.36 21.42
CA GLY A 529 -9.97 -0.28 21.55
C GLY A 529 -8.95 -0.48 22.67
N ARG A 530 -8.83 -1.69 23.24
CA ARG A 530 -7.79 -2.04 24.22
C ARG A 530 -7.09 -3.34 23.80
N VAL A 531 -5.88 -3.53 24.30
CA VAL A 531 -5.09 -4.75 24.09
C VAL A 531 -5.85 -5.98 24.60
N ALA A 532 -5.79 -7.08 23.86
CA ALA A 532 -6.39 -8.33 24.29
C ALA A 532 -5.64 -8.87 25.51
N VAL A 533 -6.38 -9.27 26.54
CA VAL A 533 -5.84 -9.91 27.74
C VAL A 533 -5.98 -11.42 27.60
N ASP A 534 -4.88 -12.14 27.73
CA ASP A 534 -4.83 -13.61 27.74
C ASP A 534 -3.99 -14.07 28.94
N ILE A 535 -4.67 -14.54 29.99
CA ILE A 535 -4.01 -14.97 31.22
C ILE A 535 -3.29 -16.31 31.06
N HIS A 536 -3.68 -17.14 30.08
CA HIS A 536 -3.02 -18.43 29.84
C HIS A 536 -1.68 -18.21 29.14
N ALA A 537 -1.66 -17.32 28.15
CA ALA A 537 -0.43 -16.92 27.48
C ALA A 537 0.56 -16.28 28.45
N ASP A 538 0.04 -15.52 29.43
CA ASP A 538 0.85 -14.90 30.48
C ASP A 538 1.42 -15.93 31.46
N LEU A 539 0.63 -16.89 31.98
CA LEU A 539 1.16 -17.96 32.85
C LEU A 539 2.18 -18.86 32.14
N ALA A 540 2.01 -19.08 30.84
CA ALA A 540 2.93 -19.89 30.07
C ALA A 540 4.21 -19.13 29.66
N ARG A 541 4.24 -17.81 29.83
CA ARG A 541 5.33 -16.94 29.41
C ARG A 541 6.70 -17.36 29.96
N PRO A 542 6.87 -17.67 31.26
CA PRO A 542 8.18 -18.09 31.79
C PRO A 542 8.71 -19.38 31.12
N ILE A 543 7.82 -20.29 30.72
CA ILE A 543 8.18 -21.52 30.02
C ILE A 543 8.64 -21.20 28.59
N TYR A 544 7.88 -20.36 27.88
CA TYR A 544 8.24 -19.96 26.52
C TYR A 544 9.55 -19.18 26.50
N ASP A 545 9.68 -18.15 27.32
CA ASP A 545 10.86 -17.28 27.37
C ASP A 545 12.11 -18.11 27.69
N GLY A 546 12.05 -19.07 28.63
CA GLY A 546 13.17 -19.96 28.92
C GLY A 546 13.52 -20.98 27.82
N LEU A 547 12.59 -21.27 26.90
CA LEU A 547 12.74 -22.30 25.85
C LEU A 547 13.13 -21.71 24.49
N VAL A 548 12.75 -20.47 24.19
CA VAL A 548 12.93 -19.81 22.87
C VAL A 548 14.35 -20.02 22.32
N GLY A 549 15.37 -19.75 23.13
CA GLY A 549 16.77 -19.78 22.70
C GLY A 549 17.31 -21.18 22.35
N ASP A 550 16.80 -22.22 23.00
CA ASP A 550 17.17 -23.61 22.69
C ASP A 550 16.34 -24.17 21.55
N TRP A 551 15.05 -23.83 21.50
CA TRP A 551 14.15 -24.20 20.43
C TRP A 551 14.71 -23.80 19.07
N GLU A 552 15.05 -22.53 18.91
CA GLU A 552 15.57 -22.05 17.64
C GLU A 552 16.89 -22.71 17.26
N LYS A 553 17.82 -22.89 18.20
CA LYS A 553 19.08 -23.59 17.95
C LYS A 553 18.85 -25.02 17.46
N VAL A 554 17.90 -25.71 18.08
CA VAL A 554 17.54 -27.08 17.74
C VAL A 554 16.93 -27.15 16.34
N PHE A 555 15.88 -26.37 16.07
CA PHE A 555 15.10 -26.50 14.85
C PHE A 555 15.73 -25.78 13.64
N THR A 556 16.47 -24.69 13.85
CA THR A 556 17.07 -23.89 12.77
C THR A 556 18.49 -24.32 12.41
N LEU A 557 19.25 -24.88 13.36
CA LEU A 557 20.66 -25.24 13.14
C LEU A 557 20.93 -26.74 13.30
N LYS A 558 20.62 -27.32 14.47
CA LYS A 558 21.03 -28.71 14.78
C LYS A 558 20.28 -29.75 13.95
N ILE A 559 18.96 -29.64 13.83
CA ILE A 559 18.15 -30.58 13.04
C ILE A 559 18.54 -30.53 11.55
N PRO A 560 18.60 -29.36 10.89
CA PRO A 560 19.04 -29.28 9.50
C PRO A 560 20.44 -29.87 9.28
N PHE A 561 21.38 -29.64 10.20
CA PHE A 561 22.72 -30.23 10.14
C PHE A 561 22.68 -31.76 10.19
N LEU A 562 21.96 -32.34 11.17
CA LEU A 562 21.82 -33.80 11.30
C LEU A 562 21.13 -34.42 10.08
N LEU A 563 20.13 -33.74 9.50
CA LEU A 563 19.47 -34.18 8.28
C LEU A 563 20.40 -34.07 7.06
N GLN A 564 21.27 -33.06 6.99
CA GLN A 564 22.28 -32.97 5.94
C GLN A 564 23.35 -34.06 6.04
N GLU A 565 23.80 -34.38 7.26
CA GLU A 565 24.70 -35.52 7.53
C GLU A 565 24.05 -36.82 7.03
N PHE A 566 22.79 -37.07 7.42
CA PHE A 566 22.02 -38.22 6.95
C PHE A 566 21.81 -38.23 5.43
N LEU A 567 21.51 -37.10 4.80
CA LEU A 567 21.36 -37.00 3.35
C LEU A 567 22.66 -37.31 2.61
N SER A 568 23.80 -36.91 3.18
CA SER A 568 25.13 -37.22 2.64
C SER A 568 25.40 -38.74 2.72
N GLU A 569 25.17 -39.36 3.87
CA GLU A 569 25.28 -40.81 4.05
C GLU A 569 24.35 -41.58 3.11
N PHE A 570 23.08 -41.17 3.04
CA PHE A 570 22.09 -41.75 2.12
C PHE A 570 22.55 -41.66 0.67
N THR A 571 23.05 -40.50 0.25
CA THR A 571 23.57 -40.29 -1.12
C THR A 571 24.76 -41.20 -1.38
N GLN A 572 25.64 -41.41 -0.40
CA GLN A 572 26.76 -42.34 -0.52
C GLN A 572 26.29 -43.80 -0.65
N HIS A 573 25.34 -44.23 0.18
CA HIS A 573 24.73 -45.56 0.08
C HIS A 573 24.08 -45.77 -1.28
N GLN A 574 23.39 -44.75 -1.81
CA GLN A 574 22.76 -44.79 -3.13
C GLN A 574 23.81 -44.89 -4.25
N LYS A 575 24.91 -44.12 -4.18
CA LYS A 575 26.01 -44.19 -5.15
C LYS A 575 26.67 -45.57 -5.16
N ASN A 576 26.96 -46.11 -3.98
CA ASN A 576 27.54 -47.45 -3.83
C ASN A 576 26.61 -48.51 -4.43
N PHE A 577 25.30 -48.41 -4.20
CA PHE A 577 24.32 -49.31 -4.82
C PHE A 577 24.22 -49.12 -6.34
N HIS A 578 24.36 -47.90 -6.85
CA HIS A 578 24.30 -47.65 -8.28
C HIS A 578 25.54 -48.15 -9.03
N GLN A 579 26.73 -48.11 -8.42
CA GLN A 579 27.96 -48.66 -9.01
C GLN A 579 27.85 -50.15 -9.35
N VAL A 580 27.06 -50.91 -8.57
CA VAL A 580 26.74 -52.33 -8.85
C VAL A 580 26.08 -52.56 -10.23
N PHE A 581 25.48 -51.52 -10.83
CA PHE A 581 24.84 -51.61 -12.14
C PHE A 581 25.68 -51.05 -13.28
N VAL A 582 26.77 -50.34 -12.97
CA VAL A 582 27.63 -49.65 -13.95
C VAL A 582 28.91 -50.43 -14.20
N GLU A 583 29.44 -51.09 -13.16
CA GLU A 583 30.51 -52.10 -13.24
C GLU A 583 29.93 -53.49 -13.45
#